data_AF-A0A7J7K4D8-F1
#
_entry.id   AF-A0A7J7K4D8-F1
#
_cell.length_a   1.000
_cell.length_b   1.000
_cell.length_c   1.000
_cell.angle_alpha   90.00
_cell.angle_beta   90.00
_cell.angle_gamma   90.00
#
_symmetry.space_group_name_H-M   'P 1'
#
loop_
_entity.id
_entity.type
_entity.pdbx_description
1 polymer ?
#
loop_
_entity_poly.entity_id
_entity_poly.type
_entity_poly.pdbx_seq_one_letter_code
_entity_poly.pdbx_strand_id
1 'polypeptide(L)'
;MRIAVEGCCHDELEIIYDVLEHIQHVEDTKIDLLLMCGDFEATRNPDDLMCMAVPAKYRDMKYFYKYYKGEKKAPILTIVIGGNHEASNYMQELPYGGWLAPNIYYLGYAGIVNVGGLRIGGISGIYKGCDYHKGHFEKPPYTDSAMRSCYHTRSLEVFRLKQVYKDVDIMLSHDWPLHAVQAGNKEQLCRYKPHFRDEIMQNTLGSPAAQEVLTHIKPKYWFSAHLHCKYSAVIKHRGKGEDKITKFLALDKCLPKRSFLQVLDLPSSMEPPYKIQLDAEWLVILKNTNHLLNITDSARYMPGVGCKERYDFKVKDAEITKLLEDFGGDLTLPENFQITAHPYDGTSDKRKGRQPMCRVNPQTTLLCQMLGITDPFAVFCGQSNEENPEEINIDSETSDGTQDTSEPEDAGTTTAESDVETVSQESQSIDDSMHDTTSSEQFPTFMHSQSIDENFLHDEASSSNCVEQSTPSRDSCAMDTTKSDQSPIKLSPMMLPSPKVGFDSSCNELSDVPNIQIRKRCSDDGPSKPSNMDVGLDNAGKISNDPVKKFKRRNLAVYSILTNEKTEDSESEPT
;
A
#
# COMPACT_ATOMS: atom_id res chain seq x y z
N MET A 1 11.95 2.11 17.62
CA MET A 1 12.24 2.28 16.18
C MET A 1 11.46 3.49 15.71
N ARG A 2 12.16 4.49 15.20
CA ARG A 2 11.59 5.78 14.84
C ARG A 2 11.17 5.76 13.38
N ILE A 3 9.86 5.71 13.16
CA ILE A 3 9.22 5.59 11.85
C ILE A 3 8.60 6.93 11.49
N ALA A 4 8.99 7.48 10.35
CA ALA A 4 8.29 8.59 9.73
C ALA A 4 7.14 8.07 8.87
N VAL A 5 6.01 8.76 8.91
CA VAL A 5 4.84 8.52 8.05
C VAL A 5 4.56 9.79 7.26
N GLU A 6 4.35 9.63 5.97
CA GLU A 6 4.12 10.68 4.96
C GLU A 6 2.76 10.45 4.26
N GLY A 7 2.11 11.51 3.81
CA GLY A 7 0.81 11.50 3.16
C GLY A 7 0.88 11.26 1.65
N CYS A 8 0.72 12.34 0.86
CA CYS A 8 0.90 12.32 -0.59
C CYS A 8 2.22 13.01 -0.95
N CYS A 9 3.12 12.27 -1.61
CA CYS A 9 4.47 12.74 -1.92
C CYS A 9 4.51 13.69 -3.12
N HIS A 10 3.81 13.38 -4.20
CA HIS A 10 3.87 14.00 -5.53
C HIS A 10 5.31 14.24 -6.02
N ASP A 11 6.20 13.24 -5.88
CA ASP A 11 7.64 13.37 -6.17
C ASP A 11 8.32 14.63 -5.58
N GLU A 12 7.88 15.10 -4.41
CA GLU A 12 8.60 16.11 -3.60
C GLU A 12 9.66 15.45 -2.70
N LEU A 13 10.32 14.40 -3.22
CA LEU A 13 11.22 13.52 -2.46
C LEU A 13 12.35 14.27 -1.75
N GLU A 14 12.95 15.26 -2.43
CA GLU A 14 14.04 16.06 -1.86
C GLU A 14 13.55 16.81 -0.61
N ILE A 15 12.42 17.53 -0.70
CA ILE A 15 11.81 18.25 0.43
C ILE A 15 11.48 17.30 1.59
N ILE A 16 10.99 16.09 1.30
CA ILE A 16 10.64 15.10 2.35
C ILE A 16 11.90 14.64 3.09
N TYR A 17 12.99 14.30 2.38
CA TYR A 17 14.23 13.88 3.01
C TYR A 17 14.94 15.03 3.74
N ASP A 18 14.95 16.24 3.20
CA ASP A 18 15.53 17.43 3.83
C ASP A 18 14.81 17.76 5.16
N VAL A 19 13.48 17.65 5.19
CA VAL A 19 12.67 17.81 6.41
C VAL A 19 12.99 16.72 7.43
N LEU A 20 13.24 15.48 7.00
CA LEU A 20 13.61 14.36 7.87
C LEU A 20 15.03 14.52 8.42
N GLU A 21 16.00 14.97 7.62
CA GLU A 21 17.35 15.31 8.08
C GLU A 21 17.31 16.47 9.11
N HIS A 22 16.52 17.52 8.85
CA HIS A 22 16.33 18.61 9.80
C HIS A 22 15.72 18.13 11.13
N ILE A 23 14.74 17.22 11.11
CA ILE A 23 14.19 16.60 12.33
C ILE A 23 15.25 15.76 13.05
N GLN A 24 16.03 14.96 12.31
CA GLN A 24 17.12 14.14 12.87
C GLN A 24 18.17 15.00 13.58
N HIS A 25 18.58 16.12 12.99
CA HIS A 25 19.53 17.06 13.57
C HIS A 25 18.96 17.82 14.79
N VAL A 26 17.70 18.26 14.74
CA VAL A 26 17.09 19.08 15.80
C VAL A 26 16.65 18.27 17.03
N GLU A 27 16.26 17.01 16.85
CA GLU A 27 15.82 16.13 17.95
C GLU A 27 16.88 15.10 18.38
N ASP A 28 18.14 15.27 17.94
CA ASP A 28 19.31 14.38 18.18
C ASP A 28 18.94 12.89 18.02
N THR A 29 18.45 12.57 16.82
CA THR A 29 17.77 11.31 16.54
C THR A 29 18.13 10.76 15.18
N LYS A 30 18.12 9.42 15.06
CA LYS A 30 17.96 8.75 13.77
C LYS A 30 16.49 8.47 13.48
N ILE A 31 16.11 8.49 12.21
CA ILE A 31 14.85 7.92 11.71
C ILE A 31 15.21 6.64 10.94
N ASP A 32 14.55 5.54 11.30
CA ASP A 32 14.90 4.19 10.89
C ASP A 32 14.21 3.77 9.59
N LEU A 33 12.98 4.26 9.39
CA LEU A 33 12.06 3.85 8.33
C LEU A 33 11.14 5.02 7.95
N LEU A 34 10.80 5.14 6.68
CA LEU A 34 9.83 6.07 6.14
C LEU A 34 8.70 5.29 5.43
N LEU A 35 7.45 5.58 5.76
CA LEU A 35 6.26 5.00 5.16
C LEU A 35 5.50 6.09 4.39
N MET A 36 5.37 5.95 3.06
CA MET A 36 4.61 6.87 2.22
C MET A 36 3.25 6.26 1.86
N CYS A 37 2.18 7.04 2.02
CA CYS A 37 0.81 6.58 1.82
C CYS A 37 0.29 6.78 0.39
N GLY A 38 1.17 7.01 -0.60
CA GLY A 38 0.84 7.05 -2.03
C GLY A 38 0.98 8.42 -2.69
N ASP A 39 0.47 8.51 -3.92
CA ASP A 39 0.82 9.56 -4.89
C ASP A 39 2.34 9.77 -4.93
N PHE A 40 3.09 8.68 -5.12
CA PHE A 40 4.55 8.69 -5.09
C PHE A 40 5.14 9.30 -6.37
N GLU A 41 4.45 9.12 -7.51
CA GLU A 41 4.82 9.67 -8.82
C GLU A 41 6.19 9.15 -9.29
N ALA A 42 6.36 7.82 -9.35
CA ALA A 42 7.58 7.07 -9.73
C ALA A 42 8.09 7.28 -11.18
N THR A 43 8.24 8.53 -11.62
CA THR A 43 8.50 8.90 -13.02
C THR A 43 10.00 8.77 -13.37
N ARG A 44 10.35 7.77 -14.19
CA ARG A 44 11.74 7.50 -14.60
C ARG A 44 12.13 8.37 -15.80
N ASN A 45 11.17 8.62 -16.70
CA ASN A 45 11.37 9.34 -17.97
C ASN A 45 10.05 9.94 -18.52
N PRO A 46 10.08 10.73 -19.61
CA PRO A 46 8.88 11.31 -20.21
C PRO A 46 7.83 10.32 -20.72
N ASP A 47 8.19 9.07 -21.04
CA ASP A 47 7.21 8.05 -21.46
C ASP A 47 6.34 7.61 -20.27
N ASP A 48 6.90 7.57 -19.05
CA ASP A 48 6.11 7.32 -17.81
C ASP A 48 5.12 8.46 -17.50
N LEU A 49 5.46 9.73 -17.80
CA LEU A 49 4.53 10.86 -17.68
C LEU A 49 3.29 10.67 -18.57
N MET A 50 3.43 9.95 -19.68
CA MET A 50 2.31 9.65 -20.58
C MET A 50 1.39 8.54 -20.05
N CYS A 51 1.77 7.84 -18.98
CA CYS A 51 0.95 6.85 -18.28
C CYS A 51 0.28 7.38 -17.00
N MET A 52 0.57 8.63 -16.59
CA MET A 52 -0.07 9.27 -15.44
C MET A 52 -1.49 9.76 -15.78
N ALA A 53 -2.48 9.44 -14.96
CA ALA A 53 -3.85 9.97 -15.09
C ALA A 53 -4.02 11.45 -14.66
N VAL A 54 -2.94 12.21 -14.68
CA VAL A 54 -2.88 13.65 -14.38
C VAL A 54 -3.16 14.46 -15.65
N PRO A 55 -3.99 15.53 -15.61
CA PRO A 55 -4.21 16.42 -16.76
C PRO A 55 -2.89 16.98 -17.31
N ALA A 56 -2.74 17.01 -18.64
CA ALA A 56 -1.44 17.28 -19.29
C ALA A 56 -0.73 18.57 -18.83
N LYS A 57 -1.49 19.62 -18.45
CA LYS A 57 -0.98 20.89 -17.89
C LYS A 57 -0.31 20.78 -16.50
N TYR A 58 -0.46 19.64 -15.81
CA TYR A 58 0.05 19.40 -14.46
C TYR A 58 1.09 18.25 -14.40
N ARG A 59 1.42 17.62 -15.53
CA ARG A 59 2.48 16.60 -15.62
C ARG A 59 3.84 17.29 -15.63
N ASP A 60 4.72 16.95 -14.68
CA ASP A 60 6.11 17.41 -14.66
C ASP A 60 7.07 16.29 -14.21
N MET A 61 8.31 16.33 -14.69
CA MET A 61 9.40 15.42 -14.31
C MET A 61 10.21 16.07 -13.18
N LYS A 62 10.00 15.67 -11.92
CA LYS A 62 10.60 16.35 -10.77
C LYS A 62 11.95 15.78 -10.35
N TYR A 63 11.98 14.70 -9.56
CA TYR A 63 13.18 14.25 -8.84
C TYR A 63 13.38 12.74 -8.80
N PHE A 64 12.34 11.90 -8.88
CA PHE A 64 12.45 10.45 -8.72
C PHE A 64 13.44 9.82 -9.71
N TYR A 65 13.48 10.30 -10.97
CA TYR A 65 14.44 9.84 -11.97
C TYR A 65 15.91 9.90 -11.49
N LYS A 66 16.26 10.84 -10.59
CA LYS A 66 17.60 10.94 -9.98
C LYS A 66 17.90 9.76 -9.06
N TYR A 67 16.93 9.33 -8.26
CA TYR A 67 17.03 8.17 -7.39
C TYR A 67 17.08 6.87 -8.22
N TYR A 68 16.23 6.79 -9.24
CA TYR A 68 16.16 5.67 -10.18
C TYR A 68 17.49 5.46 -10.95
N LYS A 69 18.13 6.54 -11.44
CA LYS A 69 19.43 6.47 -12.15
C LYS A 69 20.65 6.44 -11.23
N GLY A 70 20.47 6.48 -9.90
CA GLY A 70 21.57 6.45 -8.93
C GLY A 70 22.35 7.76 -8.76
N GLU A 71 21.83 8.90 -9.22
CA GLU A 71 22.37 10.24 -8.91
C GLU A 71 22.14 10.60 -7.44
N LYS A 72 21.02 10.13 -6.86
CA LYS A 72 20.73 10.17 -5.42
C LYS A 72 20.42 8.75 -4.90
N LYS A 73 20.62 8.50 -3.60
CA LYS A 73 20.12 7.32 -2.87
C LYS A 73 19.22 7.82 -1.74
N ALA A 74 18.13 7.13 -1.43
CA ALA A 74 17.28 7.50 -0.30
C ALA A 74 18.05 7.31 1.02
N PRO A 75 18.17 8.35 1.88
CA PRO A 75 18.97 8.27 3.11
C PRO A 75 18.32 7.42 4.21
N ILE A 76 17.01 7.24 4.14
CA ILE A 76 16.20 6.44 5.07
C ILE A 76 15.52 5.32 4.25
N LEU A 77 15.44 4.11 4.82
CA LEU A 77 14.71 3.00 4.20
C LEU A 77 13.26 3.43 4.00
N THR A 78 12.79 3.40 2.75
CA THR A 78 11.48 3.96 2.38
C THR A 78 10.59 2.88 1.81
N ILE A 79 9.40 2.70 2.37
CA ILE A 79 8.35 1.80 1.89
C ILE A 79 7.17 2.63 1.42
N VAL A 80 6.64 2.30 0.23
CA VAL A 80 5.56 3.05 -0.42
C VAL A 80 4.42 2.13 -0.86
N ILE A 81 3.20 2.64 -0.81
CA ILE A 81 2.06 2.15 -1.61
C ILE A 81 1.83 3.11 -2.78
N GLY A 82 0.99 2.72 -3.75
CA GLY A 82 0.56 3.60 -4.84
C GLY A 82 -0.69 4.40 -4.46
N GLY A 83 -0.80 5.64 -4.93
CA GLY A 83 -2.02 6.44 -4.91
C GLY A 83 -2.76 6.43 -6.25
N ASN A 84 -3.28 7.59 -6.67
CA ASN A 84 -3.95 7.78 -7.96
C ASN A 84 -3.15 8.68 -8.93
N HIS A 85 -2.17 9.43 -8.44
CA HIS A 85 -1.15 10.07 -9.26
C HIS A 85 0.12 9.22 -9.23
N GLU A 86 0.25 8.32 -10.20
CA GLU A 86 1.38 7.42 -10.30
C GLU A 86 1.88 7.28 -11.73
N ALA A 87 3.16 6.91 -11.88
CA ALA A 87 3.69 6.33 -13.10
C ALA A 87 3.12 4.91 -13.25
N SER A 88 1.83 4.82 -13.61
CA SER A 88 1.03 3.59 -13.64
C SER A 88 1.78 2.40 -14.24
N ASN A 89 2.43 2.59 -15.38
CA ASN A 89 3.20 1.57 -16.07
C ASN A 89 4.39 1.01 -15.25
N TYR A 90 5.10 1.84 -14.47
CA TYR A 90 6.19 1.36 -13.63
C TYR A 90 5.70 0.74 -12.32
N MET A 91 4.55 1.17 -11.80
CA MET A 91 3.93 0.52 -10.64
C MET A 91 3.37 -0.86 -11.02
N GLN A 92 2.77 -0.99 -12.21
CA GLN A 92 2.30 -2.28 -12.74
C GLN A 92 3.43 -3.25 -13.15
N GLU A 93 4.65 -2.76 -13.42
CA GLU A 93 5.85 -3.61 -13.55
C GLU A 93 6.16 -4.38 -12.24
N LEU A 94 5.58 -4.00 -11.09
CA LEU A 94 5.87 -4.55 -9.76
C LEU A 94 4.59 -4.92 -8.97
N PRO A 95 3.69 -5.78 -9.49
CA PRO A 95 2.37 -6.02 -8.89
C PRO A 95 2.42 -6.69 -7.50
N TYR A 96 3.48 -7.46 -7.22
CA TYR A 96 3.76 -8.11 -5.93
C TYR A 96 4.78 -7.36 -5.07
N GLY A 97 5.17 -6.16 -5.49
CA GLY A 97 6.19 -5.33 -4.86
C GLY A 97 7.58 -5.49 -5.46
N GLY A 98 8.49 -4.59 -5.06
CA GLY A 98 9.87 -4.54 -5.56
C GLY A 98 10.55 -3.20 -5.27
N TRP A 99 11.86 -3.12 -5.47
CA TRP A 99 12.59 -1.86 -5.38
C TRP A 99 12.25 -0.96 -6.57
N LEU A 100 11.78 0.26 -6.28
CA LEU A 100 11.63 1.35 -7.23
C LEU A 100 12.96 2.07 -7.47
N ALA A 101 13.80 2.15 -6.44
CA ALA A 101 15.15 2.70 -6.48
C ALA A 101 15.96 2.11 -5.30
N PRO A 102 17.29 2.30 -5.24
CA PRO A 102 18.07 1.85 -4.09
C PRO A 102 17.54 2.46 -2.79
N ASN A 103 17.13 1.61 -1.85
CA ASN A 103 16.51 1.96 -0.55
C ASN A 103 15.07 2.52 -0.62
N ILE A 104 14.37 2.40 -1.77
CA ILE A 104 12.93 2.71 -1.92
C ILE A 104 12.17 1.47 -2.44
N TYR A 105 11.27 0.92 -1.64
CA TYR A 105 10.51 -0.32 -1.92
C TYR A 105 9.01 -0.05 -2.06
N TYR A 106 8.40 -0.60 -3.11
CA TYR A 106 6.96 -0.60 -3.33
C TYR A 106 6.34 -1.89 -2.82
N LEU A 107 5.21 -1.81 -2.11
CA LEU A 107 4.48 -2.98 -1.59
C LEU A 107 3.68 -3.77 -2.66
N GLY A 108 3.56 -3.28 -3.89
CA GLY A 108 2.69 -3.86 -4.91
C GLY A 108 1.24 -3.39 -4.82
N TYR A 109 0.34 -4.04 -5.55
CA TYR A 109 -1.10 -3.74 -5.48
C TYR A 109 -1.66 -3.97 -4.06
N ALA A 110 -1.18 -5.02 -3.41
CA ALA A 110 -1.17 -5.17 -1.96
C ALA A 110 0.04 -6.02 -1.55
N GLY A 111 0.50 -5.83 -0.31
CA GLY A 111 1.64 -6.56 0.22
C GLY A 111 1.70 -6.55 1.74
N ILE A 112 2.41 -7.53 2.31
CA ILE A 112 2.88 -7.49 3.70
C ILE A 112 4.37 -7.83 3.73
N VAL A 113 5.12 -7.05 4.50
CA VAL A 113 6.56 -7.26 4.78
C VAL A 113 6.83 -7.09 6.28
N ASN A 114 7.96 -7.58 6.73
CA ASN A 114 8.45 -7.41 8.09
C ASN A 114 9.68 -6.51 8.10
N VAL A 115 9.74 -5.53 9.00
CA VAL A 115 10.88 -4.63 9.21
C VAL A 115 11.14 -4.53 10.71
N GLY A 116 12.31 -4.96 11.17
CA GLY A 116 12.65 -4.96 12.60
C GLY A 116 11.68 -5.71 13.51
N GLY A 117 11.00 -6.74 12.98
CA GLY A 117 9.96 -7.48 13.69
C GLY A 117 8.62 -6.76 13.82
N LEU A 118 8.44 -5.58 13.22
CA LEU A 118 7.13 -4.99 12.97
C LEU A 118 6.60 -5.49 11.63
N ARG A 119 5.32 -5.88 11.61
CA ARG A 119 4.64 -6.40 10.43
C ARG A 119 3.81 -5.31 9.76
N ILE A 120 4.20 -4.97 8.53
CA ILE A 120 3.74 -3.77 7.81
C ILE A 120 3.04 -4.24 6.53
N GLY A 121 1.72 -4.03 6.48
CA GLY A 121 0.90 -4.29 5.30
C GLY A 121 0.48 -3.02 4.57
N GLY A 122 0.05 -3.17 3.32
CA GLY A 122 -0.50 -2.07 2.53
C GLY A 122 -1.42 -2.54 1.42
N ILE A 123 -2.33 -1.66 1.02
CA ILE A 123 -3.17 -1.78 -0.16
C ILE A 123 -3.05 -0.49 -0.98
N SER A 124 -2.74 -0.63 -2.27
CA SER A 124 -2.50 0.50 -3.17
C SER A 124 -3.77 0.93 -3.90
N GLY A 125 -3.75 2.18 -4.39
CA GLY A 125 -4.78 2.73 -5.24
C GLY A 125 -5.95 3.36 -4.47
N ILE A 126 -7.03 3.62 -5.20
CA ILE A 126 -8.29 4.14 -4.66
C ILE A 126 -9.49 3.27 -5.09
N TYR A 127 -10.55 3.25 -4.28
CA TYR A 127 -11.74 2.46 -4.59
C TYR A 127 -12.60 3.07 -5.72
N LYS A 128 -12.88 2.26 -6.74
CA LYS A 128 -13.91 2.56 -7.75
C LYS A 128 -14.80 1.35 -8.01
N GLY A 129 -16.08 1.45 -7.62
CA GLY A 129 -17.02 0.32 -7.65
C GLY A 129 -17.25 -0.33 -9.02
N CYS A 130 -17.08 0.42 -10.12
CA CYS A 130 -17.19 -0.12 -11.48
C CYS A 130 -16.02 -1.01 -11.91
N ASP A 131 -14.87 -0.90 -11.24
CA ASP A 131 -13.65 -1.65 -11.56
C ASP A 131 -13.28 -2.65 -10.46
N TYR A 132 -13.82 -2.50 -9.24
CA TYR A 132 -13.51 -3.32 -8.06
C TYR A 132 -13.55 -4.84 -8.33
N HIS A 133 -14.49 -5.32 -9.14
CA HIS A 133 -14.61 -6.75 -9.47
C HIS A 133 -13.93 -7.18 -10.78
N LYS A 134 -13.29 -6.27 -11.53
CA LYS A 134 -12.56 -6.61 -12.76
C LYS A 134 -11.20 -7.26 -12.45
N GLY A 135 -10.60 -7.89 -13.45
CA GLY A 135 -9.18 -8.23 -13.40
C GLY A 135 -8.26 -7.00 -13.51
N HIS A 136 -6.95 -7.25 -13.50
CA HIS A 136 -5.91 -6.28 -13.85
C HIS A 136 -5.56 -6.50 -15.32
N PHE A 137 -6.17 -5.75 -16.22
CA PHE A 137 -6.12 -5.92 -17.69
C PHE A 137 -5.34 -4.80 -18.40
N GLU A 138 -5.03 -3.75 -17.65
CA GLU A 138 -4.40 -2.53 -18.12
C GLU A 138 -2.94 -2.79 -18.45
N LYS A 139 -2.55 -2.48 -19.69
CA LYS A 139 -1.18 -2.64 -20.19
C LYS A 139 -0.86 -1.57 -21.25
N PRO A 140 0.43 -1.29 -21.52
CA PRO A 140 0.81 -0.35 -22.56
C PRO A 140 0.51 -0.90 -23.97
N PRO A 141 0.11 -0.06 -24.95
CA PRO A 141 -0.18 1.38 -24.82
C PRO A 141 -1.53 1.62 -24.14
N TYR A 142 -1.58 2.54 -23.18
CA TYR A 142 -2.80 2.80 -22.40
C TYR A 142 -3.78 3.73 -23.12
N THR A 143 -5.06 3.51 -22.87
CA THR A 143 -6.12 4.51 -23.11
C THR A 143 -6.31 5.39 -21.87
N ASP A 144 -6.98 6.54 -22.02
CA ASP A 144 -7.32 7.42 -20.88
C ASP A 144 -8.17 6.72 -19.80
N SER A 145 -8.94 5.70 -20.19
CA SER A 145 -9.68 4.83 -19.26
C SER A 145 -8.73 3.89 -18.51
N ALA A 146 -7.86 3.18 -19.24
CA ALA A 146 -6.90 2.23 -18.65
C ALA A 146 -5.88 2.92 -17.72
N MET A 147 -5.44 4.16 -18.03
CA MET A 147 -4.60 4.93 -17.11
C MET A 147 -5.27 5.19 -15.76
N ARG A 148 -6.61 5.28 -15.72
CA ARG A 148 -7.40 5.49 -14.49
C ARG A 148 -7.70 4.17 -13.78
N SER A 149 -8.22 3.19 -14.51
CA SER A 149 -8.61 1.90 -13.90
C SER A 149 -7.40 1.12 -13.38
N CYS A 150 -6.20 1.34 -13.91
CA CYS A 150 -4.94 0.78 -13.43
C CYS A 150 -4.73 0.91 -11.90
N TYR A 151 -5.02 2.07 -11.31
CA TYR A 151 -4.84 2.30 -9.86
C TYR A 151 -6.15 2.12 -9.07
N HIS A 152 -7.23 1.63 -9.68
CA HIS A 152 -8.44 1.33 -8.93
C HIS A 152 -8.27 -0.01 -8.18
N THR A 153 -8.38 0.03 -6.85
CA THR A 153 -8.23 -1.16 -5.98
C THR A 153 -9.19 -2.27 -6.41
N ARG A 154 -8.71 -3.52 -6.47
CA ARG A 154 -9.51 -4.71 -6.85
C ARG A 154 -9.90 -5.57 -5.65
N SER A 155 -10.98 -6.32 -5.80
CA SER A 155 -11.49 -7.26 -4.80
C SER A 155 -10.56 -8.46 -4.58
N LEU A 156 -9.65 -8.77 -5.52
CA LEU A 156 -8.63 -9.81 -5.37
C LEU A 156 -7.66 -9.49 -4.23
N GLU A 157 -7.14 -8.26 -4.19
CA GLU A 157 -6.19 -7.81 -3.16
C GLU A 157 -6.88 -7.71 -1.79
N VAL A 158 -8.12 -7.20 -1.75
CA VAL A 158 -8.95 -7.21 -0.52
C VAL A 158 -9.22 -8.63 -0.05
N PHE A 159 -9.54 -9.56 -0.96
CA PHE A 159 -9.77 -10.97 -0.64
C PHE A 159 -8.52 -11.63 -0.07
N ARG A 160 -7.34 -11.40 -0.68
CA ARG A 160 -6.03 -11.90 -0.19
C ARG A 160 -5.72 -11.38 1.20
N LEU A 161 -5.86 -10.07 1.44
CA LEU A 161 -5.65 -9.47 2.77
C LEU A 161 -6.62 -10.01 3.83
N LYS A 162 -7.84 -10.42 3.44
CA LYS A 162 -8.81 -11.11 4.31
C LYS A 162 -8.51 -12.60 4.57
N GLN A 163 -7.43 -13.15 4.02
CA GLN A 163 -6.93 -14.49 4.38
C GLN A 163 -5.91 -14.44 5.53
N VAL A 164 -5.35 -13.26 5.79
CA VAL A 164 -4.36 -13.03 6.87
C VAL A 164 -5.04 -13.22 8.22
N TYR A 165 -4.40 -14.01 9.09
CA TYR A 165 -4.88 -14.33 10.45
C TYR A 165 -3.84 -14.03 11.55
N LYS A 166 -2.54 -13.96 11.24
CA LYS A 166 -1.54 -13.46 12.20
C LYS A 166 -1.66 -11.94 12.29
N ASP A 167 -1.38 -11.38 13.47
CA ASP A 167 -1.50 -9.93 13.71
C ASP A 167 -0.61 -9.10 12.78
N VAL A 168 -1.05 -7.86 12.50
CA VAL A 168 -0.33 -6.86 11.69
C VAL A 168 -0.21 -5.57 12.51
N ASP A 169 0.98 -4.96 12.56
CA ASP A 169 1.23 -3.77 13.36
C ASP A 169 0.72 -2.51 12.66
N ILE A 170 1.00 -2.38 11.37
CA ILE A 170 0.73 -1.20 10.55
C ILE A 170 0.04 -1.64 9.26
N MET A 171 -1.05 -0.96 8.88
CA MET A 171 -1.60 -1.00 7.52
C MET A 171 -1.53 0.38 6.87
N LEU A 172 -1.25 0.40 5.56
CA LEU A 172 -1.30 1.56 4.69
C LEU A 172 -2.48 1.44 3.70
N SER A 173 -3.21 2.53 3.44
CA SER A 173 -4.09 2.67 2.26
C SER A 173 -4.10 4.13 1.81
N HIS A 174 -4.13 4.41 0.51
CA HIS A 174 -4.07 5.79 0.03
C HIS A 174 -5.35 6.55 0.38
N ASP A 175 -6.50 6.02 -0.05
CA ASP A 175 -7.81 6.47 0.42
C ASP A 175 -8.09 5.99 1.86
N TRP A 176 -9.05 6.65 2.53
CA TRP A 176 -9.37 6.38 3.93
C TRP A 176 -10.39 5.25 4.03
N PRO A 177 -10.29 4.33 5.00
CA PRO A 177 -11.36 3.40 5.32
C PRO A 177 -12.67 4.14 5.61
N LEU A 178 -13.76 3.75 4.96
CA LEU A 178 -15.07 4.42 4.95
C LEU A 178 -15.57 4.91 6.33
N HIS A 179 -15.33 4.14 7.39
CA HIS A 179 -15.81 4.45 8.74
C HIS A 179 -14.76 5.12 9.64
N ALA A 180 -13.52 5.35 9.16
CA ALA A 180 -12.46 6.01 9.95
C ALA A 180 -12.89 7.41 10.41
N VAL A 181 -13.62 8.14 9.56
CA VAL A 181 -14.17 9.46 9.86
C VAL A 181 -15.25 9.42 10.95
N GLN A 182 -15.97 8.30 11.09
CA GLN A 182 -16.99 8.15 12.13
C GLN A 182 -16.38 8.01 13.54
N ALA A 183 -15.08 7.68 13.64
CA ALA A 183 -14.36 7.44 14.90
C ALA A 183 -13.44 8.59 15.35
N GLY A 184 -13.59 9.79 14.76
CA GLY A 184 -12.82 11.00 15.11
C GLY A 184 -13.67 12.27 15.20
N ASN A 185 -13.03 13.43 15.23
CA ASN A 185 -13.68 14.74 15.37
C ASN A 185 -14.23 15.24 14.02
N LYS A 186 -15.43 14.77 13.67
CA LYS A 186 -16.14 15.13 12.43
C LYS A 186 -16.43 16.63 12.34
N GLU A 187 -16.77 17.25 13.46
CA GLU A 187 -17.14 18.66 13.55
C GLU A 187 -15.95 19.56 13.21
N GLN A 188 -14.73 19.15 13.56
CA GLN A 188 -13.49 19.82 13.17
C GLN A 188 -13.15 19.59 11.69
N LEU A 189 -13.32 18.37 11.16
CA LEU A 189 -13.09 18.10 9.74
C LEU A 189 -14.04 18.92 8.86
N CYS A 190 -15.34 18.90 9.16
CA CYS A 190 -16.37 19.69 8.45
C CYS A 190 -16.24 21.21 8.63
N ARG A 191 -15.38 21.71 9.53
CA ARG A 191 -15.00 23.13 9.62
C ARG A 191 -13.82 23.49 8.70
N TYR A 192 -12.93 22.53 8.41
CA TYR A 192 -11.78 22.72 7.54
C TYR A 192 -12.09 22.35 6.07
N LYS A 193 -12.96 21.37 5.87
CA LYS A 193 -13.41 20.80 4.59
C LYS A 193 -14.95 20.74 4.58
N PRO A 194 -15.66 21.85 4.31
CA PRO A 194 -17.12 21.88 4.45
C PRO A 194 -17.88 20.96 3.47
N HIS A 195 -17.33 20.70 2.29
CA HIS A 195 -17.91 19.80 1.28
C HIS A 195 -18.08 18.35 1.78
N PHE A 196 -17.16 17.85 2.61
CA PHE A 196 -17.25 16.50 3.18
C PHE A 196 -18.46 16.30 4.10
N ARG A 197 -19.24 17.35 4.44
CA ARG A 197 -20.41 17.24 5.32
C ARG A 197 -21.40 16.19 4.86
N ASP A 198 -21.78 16.24 3.58
CA ASP A 198 -22.87 15.41 3.07
C ASP A 198 -22.40 13.97 2.92
N GLU A 199 -21.16 13.74 2.46
CA GLU A 199 -20.54 12.42 2.42
C GLU A 199 -20.32 11.79 3.81
N ILE A 200 -20.02 12.61 4.83
CA ILE A 200 -19.86 12.14 6.22
C ILE A 200 -21.23 11.81 6.85
N MET A 201 -22.29 12.53 6.49
CA MET A 201 -23.66 12.22 6.91
C MET A 201 -24.23 10.99 6.20
N GLN A 202 -23.97 10.85 4.89
CA GLN A 202 -24.37 9.69 4.09
C GLN A 202 -23.46 8.46 4.33
N ASN A 203 -22.32 8.64 5.01
CA ASN A 203 -21.31 7.61 5.26
C ASN A 203 -20.74 7.03 3.95
N THR A 204 -20.45 7.91 3.00
CA THR A 204 -19.87 7.60 1.68
C THR A 204 -18.42 8.08 1.51
N LEU A 205 -17.92 8.93 2.42
CA LEU A 205 -16.54 9.46 2.33
C LEU A 205 -15.49 8.36 2.57
N GLY A 206 -14.83 7.94 1.48
CA GLY A 206 -13.72 6.99 1.52
C GLY A 206 -14.07 5.61 0.95
N SER A 207 -13.39 4.60 1.48
CA SER A 207 -13.16 3.33 0.79
C SER A 207 -13.83 2.15 1.49
N PRO A 208 -14.86 1.54 0.88
CA PRO A 208 -15.42 0.26 1.33
C PRO A 208 -14.36 -0.85 1.34
N ALA A 209 -13.50 -0.91 0.32
CA ALA A 209 -12.41 -1.88 0.22
C ALA A 209 -11.43 -1.79 1.41
N ALA A 210 -10.91 -0.61 1.71
CA ALA A 210 -10.05 -0.40 2.87
C ALA A 210 -10.81 -0.63 4.20
N GLN A 211 -12.12 -0.34 4.25
CA GLN A 211 -12.96 -0.64 5.42
C GLN A 211 -13.13 -2.14 5.67
N GLU A 212 -13.30 -2.97 4.63
CA GLU A 212 -13.32 -4.43 4.77
C GLU A 212 -12.02 -4.95 5.38
N VAL A 213 -10.87 -4.53 4.84
CA VAL A 213 -9.54 -4.92 5.31
C VAL A 213 -9.29 -4.45 6.75
N LEU A 214 -9.62 -3.19 7.08
CA LEU A 214 -9.49 -2.64 8.43
C LEU A 214 -10.34 -3.41 9.46
N THR A 215 -11.57 -3.80 9.07
CA THR A 215 -12.49 -4.53 9.95
C THR A 215 -12.05 -5.98 10.17
N HIS A 216 -11.33 -6.57 9.20
CA HIS A 216 -10.79 -7.93 9.28
C HIS A 216 -9.46 -7.99 10.06
N ILE A 217 -8.44 -7.26 9.58
CA ILE A 217 -7.05 -7.33 10.11
C ILE A 217 -6.93 -6.66 11.49
N LYS A 218 -7.67 -5.56 11.73
CA LYS A 218 -7.68 -4.83 13.02
C LYS A 218 -6.28 -4.42 13.52
N PRO A 219 -5.42 -3.81 12.67
CA PRO A 219 -4.02 -3.54 13.00
C PRO A 219 -3.88 -2.50 14.11
N LYS A 220 -2.71 -2.42 14.74
CA LYS A 220 -2.44 -1.43 15.82
C LYS A 220 -2.47 0.01 15.29
N TYR A 221 -2.01 0.22 14.06
CA TYR A 221 -2.01 1.48 13.34
C TYR A 221 -2.58 1.34 11.92
N TRP A 222 -3.23 2.40 11.44
CA TRP A 222 -3.62 2.54 10.04
C TRP A 222 -3.29 3.95 9.56
N PHE A 223 -2.60 4.05 8.42
CA PHE A 223 -2.16 5.32 7.83
C PHE A 223 -2.72 5.54 6.42
N SER A 224 -3.12 6.79 6.13
CA SER A 224 -3.72 7.17 4.84
C SER A 224 -3.43 8.62 4.41
N ALA A 225 -3.75 8.95 3.17
CA ALA A 225 -3.45 10.23 2.53
C ALA A 225 -4.66 10.77 1.73
N HIS A 226 -4.52 11.00 0.42
CA HIS A 226 -5.56 11.37 -0.56
C HIS A 226 -6.36 12.65 -0.30
N LEU A 227 -7.12 12.72 0.79
CA LEU A 227 -8.09 13.79 1.10
C LEU A 227 -7.46 15.15 1.46
N HIS A 228 -6.14 15.31 1.33
CA HIS A 228 -5.40 16.57 1.51
C HIS A 228 -5.77 17.33 2.79
N CYS A 229 -5.76 16.60 3.92
CA CYS A 229 -5.91 17.14 5.27
C CYS A 229 -5.42 16.13 6.32
N LYS A 230 -4.90 16.63 7.45
CA LYS A 230 -4.56 15.78 8.59
C LYS A 230 -5.79 15.46 9.44
N TYR A 231 -5.97 14.18 9.75
CA TYR A 231 -7.05 13.68 10.60
C TYR A 231 -6.56 12.53 11.49
N SER A 232 -7.24 12.28 12.61
CA SER A 232 -6.87 11.20 13.53
C SER A 232 -8.11 10.66 14.24
N ALA A 233 -8.21 9.33 14.32
CA ALA A 233 -9.34 8.63 14.90
C ALA A 233 -8.90 7.40 15.72
N VAL A 234 -9.75 6.95 16.64
CA VAL A 234 -9.49 5.80 17.52
C VAL A 234 -10.59 4.76 17.28
N ILE A 235 -10.34 3.86 16.33
CA ILE A 235 -11.34 2.89 15.86
C ILE A 235 -11.35 1.70 16.82
N LYS A 236 -12.50 1.41 17.42
CA LYS A 236 -12.70 0.30 18.36
C LYS A 236 -13.33 -0.90 17.66
N HIS A 237 -12.67 -2.05 17.73
CA HIS A 237 -13.12 -3.29 17.10
C HIS A 237 -13.85 -4.19 18.09
N ARG A 238 -15.17 -4.04 18.17
CA ARG A 238 -16.01 -4.95 18.97
C ARG A 238 -15.85 -6.40 18.49
N GLY A 239 -15.80 -7.34 19.43
CA GLY A 239 -15.64 -8.77 19.15
C GLY A 239 -16.03 -9.65 20.35
N LYS A 240 -15.90 -10.97 20.21
CA LYS A 240 -16.14 -11.95 21.29
C LYS A 240 -14.92 -12.14 22.21
N GLY A 241 -14.12 -11.10 22.40
CA GLY A 241 -12.84 -11.11 23.12
C GLY A 241 -12.44 -9.70 23.52
N GLU A 242 -11.16 -9.43 23.69
CA GLU A 242 -10.66 -8.08 24.03
C GLU A 242 -10.97 -7.05 22.93
N ASP A 243 -11.34 -5.83 23.34
CA ASP A 243 -11.59 -4.68 22.45
C ASP A 243 -10.26 -4.23 21.80
N LYS A 244 -9.91 -4.81 20.64
CA LYS A 244 -8.80 -4.32 19.81
C LYS A 244 -9.06 -2.88 19.35
N ILE A 245 -8.01 -2.06 19.28
CA ILE A 245 -8.09 -0.66 18.87
C ILE A 245 -7.07 -0.37 17.77
N THR A 246 -7.53 0.21 16.65
CA THR A 246 -6.67 0.78 15.61
C THR A 246 -6.55 2.28 15.80
N LYS A 247 -5.31 2.78 15.87
CA LYS A 247 -5.00 4.21 15.81
C LYS A 247 -4.94 4.62 14.34
N PHE A 248 -5.95 5.34 13.87
CA PHE A 248 -5.98 5.89 12.50
C PHE A 248 -5.35 7.29 12.47
N LEU A 249 -4.47 7.52 11.49
CA LEU A 249 -3.88 8.82 11.20
C LEU A 249 -3.85 9.03 9.68
N ALA A 250 -4.52 10.06 9.22
CA ALA A 250 -4.38 10.56 7.86
C ALA A 250 -3.51 11.82 7.82
N LEU A 251 -2.77 11.99 6.72
CA LEU A 251 -1.85 13.10 6.51
C LEU A 251 -2.19 13.91 5.24
N ASP A 252 -1.66 15.13 5.19
CA ASP A 252 -1.81 16.05 4.06
C ASP A 252 -0.79 15.76 2.95
N LYS A 253 -0.83 16.48 1.81
CA LYS A 253 0.26 16.41 0.82
C LYS A 253 1.45 17.28 1.17
N CYS A 254 2.64 16.91 0.68
CA CYS A 254 3.87 17.68 0.84
C CYS A 254 3.74 19.09 0.24
N LEU A 255 3.45 20.08 1.10
CA LEU A 255 3.24 21.48 0.72
C LEU A 255 3.55 22.45 1.89
N PRO A 256 3.85 23.73 1.59
CA PRO A 256 4.07 24.77 2.58
C PRO A 256 3.01 24.81 3.69
N LYS A 257 3.48 24.76 4.95
CA LYS A 257 2.67 24.91 6.17
C LYS A 257 1.62 23.79 6.38
N ARG A 258 1.61 22.75 5.54
CA ARG A 258 0.72 21.58 5.65
C ARG A 258 1.25 20.50 6.59
N SER A 259 0.38 19.59 7.01
CA SER A 259 0.67 18.52 7.97
C SER A 259 0.81 17.17 7.29
N PHE A 260 1.80 17.07 6.39
CA PHE A 260 2.05 15.90 5.54
C PHE A 260 2.92 14.81 6.18
N LEU A 261 3.66 15.15 7.24
CA LEU A 261 4.62 14.26 7.89
C LEU A 261 4.30 14.10 9.38
N GLN A 262 4.51 12.90 9.92
CA GLN A 262 4.58 12.65 11.36
C GLN A 262 5.59 11.53 11.70
N VAL A 263 6.45 11.77 12.67
CA VAL A 263 7.32 10.73 13.25
C VAL A 263 6.62 10.05 14.44
N LEU A 264 6.84 8.74 14.58
CA LEU A 264 6.35 7.86 15.63
C LEU A 264 7.50 7.00 16.15
N ASP A 265 7.50 6.63 17.44
CA ASP A 265 8.42 5.61 17.96
C ASP A 265 7.60 4.35 18.31
N LEU A 266 7.94 3.22 17.68
CA LEU A 266 7.30 1.93 17.89
C LEU A 266 8.30 0.90 18.46
N PRO A 267 7.85 -0.03 19.33
CA PRO A 267 8.72 -1.09 19.82
C PRO A 267 9.18 -1.98 18.66
N SER A 268 10.47 -2.32 18.66
CA SER A 268 11.11 -3.26 17.74
C SER A 268 11.59 -4.48 18.53
N SER A 269 11.62 -5.65 17.91
CA SER A 269 12.23 -6.86 18.50
C SER A 269 13.63 -7.15 17.94
N MET A 270 14.14 -6.29 17.06
CA MET A 270 15.44 -6.39 16.41
C MET A 270 16.23 -5.08 16.57
N GLU A 271 17.55 -5.17 16.42
CA GLU A 271 18.46 -4.02 16.38
C GLU A 271 18.75 -3.55 14.94
N PRO A 272 19.13 -2.28 14.72
CA PRO A 272 19.53 -1.79 13.40
C PRO A 272 20.90 -2.34 12.96
N PRO A 273 21.22 -2.37 11.65
CA PRO A 273 20.44 -1.80 10.54
C PRO A 273 19.25 -2.67 10.13
N TYR A 274 18.07 -2.07 10.10
CA TYR A 274 16.85 -2.73 9.68
C TYR A 274 16.86 -3.03 8.17
N LYS A 275 16.33 -4.20 7.81
CA LYS A 275 16.08 -4.63 6.43
C LYS A 275 14.62 -5.02 6.26
N ILE A 276 14.17 -5.03 5.01
CA ILE A 276 12.89 -5.63 4.63
C ILE A 276 13.06 -7.14 4.59
N GLN A 277 12.12 -7.87 5.19
CA GLN A 277 11.96 -9.30 5.03
C GLN A 277 10.57 -9.58 4.46
N LEU A 278 10.46 -10.48 3.48
CA LEU A 278 9.17 -10.90 2.93
C LEU A 278 8.34 -11.60 4.01
N ASP A 279 7.02 -11.45 3.94
CA ASP A 279 6.14 -12.10 4.91
C ASP A 279 5.71 -13.51 4.47
N ALA A 280 6.07 -14.52 5.25
CA ALA A 280 5.85 -15.93 4.89
C ALA A 280 4.37 -16.29 4.74
N GLU A 281 3.47 -15.71 5.55
CA GLU A 281 2.03 -15.93 5.43
C GLU A 281 1.50 -15.30 4.14
N TRP A 282 1.89 -14.06 3.84
CA TRP A 282 1.53 -13.37 2.60
C TRP A 282 2.01 -14.11 1.34
N LEU A 283 3.25 -14.59 1.33
CA LEU A 283 3.81 -15.37 0.22
C LEU A 283 3.03 -16.67 -0.03
N VAL A 284 2.61 -17.39 1.02
CA VAL A 284 1.73 -18.56 0.86
C VAL A 284 0.32 -18.14 0.40
N ILE A 285 -0.23 -17.01 0.87
CA ILE A 285 -1.52 -16.49 0.37
C ILE A 285 -1.44 -16.19 -1.13
N LEU A 286 -0.38 -15.53 -1.62
CA LEU A 286 -0.17 -15.29 -3.05
C LEU A 286 -0.13 -16.61 -3.84
N LYS A 287 0.67 -17.59 -3.39
CA LYS A 287 0.79 -18.92 -4.00
C LYS A 287 -0.54 -19.66 -4.05
N ASN A 288 -1.23 -19.77 -2.93
CA ASN A 288 -2.52 -20.46 -2.80
C ASN A 288 -3.67 -19.76 -3.55
N THR A 289 -3.56 -18.45 -3.84
CA THR A 289 -4.59 -17.66 -4.56
C THR A 289 -4.15 -17.24 -5.97
N ASN A 290 -3.12 -17.88 -6.56
CA ASN A 290 -2.68 -17.50 -7.91
C ASN A 290 -3.77 -17.72 -8.97
N HIS A 291 -4.48 -18.85 -8.91
CA HIS A 291 -5.59 -19.20 -9.81
C HIS A 291 -6.77 -18.20 -9.80
N LEU A 292 -6.92 -17.38 -8.74
CA LEU A 292 -7.96 -16.35 -8.67
C LEU A 292 -7.61 -15.11 -9.49
N LEU A 293 -6.33 -14.90 -9.84
CA LEU A 293 -5.88 -13.78 -10.68
C LEU A 293 -6.66 -13.74 -12.00
N ASN A 294 -7.29 -12.60 -12.26
CA ASN A 294 -7.85 -12.30 -13.57
C ASN A 294 -7.04 -11.18 -14.23
N ILE A 295 -6.73 -11.35 -15.52
CA ILE A 295 -6.04 -10.36 -16.35
C ILE A 295 -6.92 -9.82 -17.50
N THR A 296 -8.23 -10.04 -17.43
CA THR A 296 -9.24 -9.47 -18.33
C THR A 296 -10.06 -8.38 -17.65
N ASP A 297 -10.72 -7.54 -18.44
CA ASP A 297 -11.65 -6.49 -18.00
C ASP A 297 -12.96 -7.05 -17.43
N SER A 298 -13.20 -8.36 -17.59
CA SER A 298 -14.40 -9.05 -17.15
C SER A 298 -14.48 -9.13 -15.62
N ALA A 299 -15.69 -9.03 -15.08
CA ALA A 299 -15.92 -9.14 -13.65
C ALA A 299 -15.72 -10.59 -13.16
N ARG A 300 -14.81 -10.79 -12.19
CA ARG A 300 -14.61 -12.05 -11.47
C ARG A 300 -14.84 -11.81 -9.97
N TYR A 301 -15.94 -12.34 -9.46
CA TYR A 301 -16.21 -12.35 -8.02
C TYR A 301 -15.28 -13.33 -7.30
N MET A 302 -14.85 -12.95 -6.10
CA MET A 302 -14.00 -13.81 -5.25
C MET A 302 -14.86 -14.85 -4.51
N PRO A 303 -14.34 -16.08 -4.29
CA PRO A 303 -15.12 -17.14 -3.65
C PRO A 303 -15.48 -16.78 -2.22
N GLY A 304 -16.68 -17.19 -1.78
CA GLY A 304 -17.24 -16.83 -0.48
C GLY A 304 -17.98 -17.97 0.23
N VAL A 305 -18.52 -17.67 1.41
CA VAL A 305 -19.29 -18.64 2.21
C VAL A 305 -20.53 -19.07 1.42
N GLY A 306 -20.65 -20.37 1.13
CA GLY A 306 -21.73 -20.95 0.32
C GLY A 306 -21.37 -21.22 -1.14
N CYS A 307 -20.21 -20.74 -1.62
CA CYS A 307 -19.65 -21.20 -2.89
C CYS A 307 -19.20 -22.67 -2.82
N LYS A 308 -19.16 -23.35 -3.97
CA LYS A 308 -18.59 -24.72 -4.09
C LYS A 308 -17.06 -24.74 -4.02
N GLU A 309 -16.43 -23.62 -4.40
CA GLU A 309 -14.98 -23.44 -4.44
C GLU A 309 -14.39 -23.13 -3.06
N ARG A 310 -13.08 -23.33 -2.91
CA ARG A 310 -12.35 -22.95 -1.69
C ARG A 310 -12.40 -21.42 -1.54
N TYR A 311 -12.95 -20.95 -0.42
CA TYR A 311 -12.99 -19.53 -0.06
C TYR A 311 -12.10 -19.18 1.17
N ASP A 312 -11.72 -20.18 1.97
CA ASP A 312 -10.82 -20.00 3.12
C ASP A 312 -9.40 -20.46 2.76
N PHE A 313 -8.51 -19.49 2.64
CA PHE A 313 -7.09 -19.66 2.31
C PHE A 313 -6.16 -19.32 3.48
N LYS A 314 -6.67 -19.31 4.72
CA LYS A 314 -5.81 -19.23 5.92
C LYS A 314 -4.70 -20.27 5.84
N VAL A 315 -3.48 -19.79 6.05
CA VAL A 315 -2.25 -20.57 5.91
C VAL A 315 -2.06 -21.47 7.13
N LYS A 316 -1.59 -22.70 6.92
CA LYS A 316 -1.16 -23.59 8.02
C LYS A 316 0.33 -23.40 8.27
N ASP A 317 0.78 -23.52 9.51
CA ASP A 317 2.21 -23.33 9.81
C ASP A 317 3.13 -24.33 9.08
N ALA A 318 2.63 -25.52 8.70
CA ALA A 318 3.36 -26.45 7.83
C ALA A 318 3.59 -25.92 6.39
N GLU A 319 2.70 -25.10 5.85
CA GLU A 319 2.89 -24.43 4.55
C GLU A 319 3.94 -23.31 4.69
N ILE A 320 4.00 -22.64 5.85
CA ILE A 320 5.03 -21.64 6.17
C ILE A 320 6.40 -22.29 6.34
N THR A 321 6.50 -23.41 7.08
CA THR A 321 7.76 -24.16 7.20
C THR A 321 8.27 -24.60 5.83
N LYS A 322 7.40 -25.17 4.98
CA LYS A 322 7.80 -25.53 3.61
C LYS A 322 8.25 -24.31 2.80
N LEU A 323 7.54 -23.19 2.86
CA LEU A 323 7.96 -21.98 2.14
C LEU A 323 9.36 -21.51 2.61
N LEU A 324 9.62 -21.56 3.92
CA LEU A 324 10.93 -21.20 4.47
C LEU A 324 12.03 -22.17 3.98
N GLU A 325 11.73 -23.47 3.88
CA GLU A 325 12.64 -24.47 3.28
C GLU A 325 12.88 -24.20 1.78
N ASP A 326 11.80 -23.96 0.99
CA ASP A 326 11.85 -23.61 -0.43
C ASP A 326 12.68 -22.32 -0.68
N PHE A 327 12.70 -21.38 0.29
CA PHE A 327 13.47 -20.12 0.25
C PHE A 327 14.85 -20.20 0.95
N GLY A 328 15.29 -21.37 1.41
CA GLY A 328 16.60 -21.56 2.04
C GLY A 328 16.76 -20.99 3.46
N GLY A 329 15.65 -20.65 4.12
CA GLY A 329 15.59 -20.23 5.52
C GLY A 329 15.72 -18.72 5.78
N ASP A 330 16.00 -17.91 4.76
CA ASP A 330 16.06 -16.44 4.88
C ASP A 330 15.07 -15.77 3.91
N LEU A 331 14.18 -14.92 4.46
CA LEU A 331 13.24 -14.10 3.70
C LEU A 331 13.70 -12.65 3.57
N THR A 332 14.93 -12.32 3.99
CA THR A 332 15.50 -10.98 3.85
C THR A 332 15.63 -10.60 2.38
N LEU A 333 14.99 -9.49 2.01
CA LEU A 333 14.93 -9.01 0.64
C LEU A 333 16.33 -8.54 0.17
N PRO A 334 16.87 -9.05 -0.95
CA PRO A 334 18.16 -8.59 -1.46
C PRO A 334 18.07 -7.18 -2.04
N GLU A 335 19.13 -6.38 -1.97
CA GLU A 335 19.25 -5.07 -2.65
C GLU A 335 19.52 -5.26 -4.16
N ASN A 336 18.57 -5.89 -4.87
CA ASN A 336 18.70 -6.34 -6.27
C ASN A 336 18.04 -5.40 -7.31
N PHE A 337 17.92 -4.11 -6.99
CA PHE A 337 17.37 -3.08 -7.90
C PHE A 337 18.09 -3.04 -9.25
N GLN A 338 17.33 -2.89 -10.35
CA GLN A 338 17.84 -2.79 -11.71
C GLN A 338 17.07 -1.76 -12.53
N ILE A 339 17.77 -1.09 -13.44
CA ILE A 339 17.19 -0.10 -14.37
C ILE A 339 16.51 -0.85 -15.54
N THR A 340 15.18 -0.85 -15.55
CA THR A 340 14.30 -1.44 -16.58
C THR A 340 13.89 -0.50 -17.72
N ALA A 341 14.21 0.79 -17.63
CA ALA A 341 13.91 1.81 -18.65
C ALA A 341 15.03 2.87 -18.73
N HIS A 342 15.20 3.51 -19.88
CA HIS A 342 16.14 4.63 -20.00
C HIS A 342 15.68 5.77 -19.07
N PRO A 343 16.52 6.30 -18.17
CA PRO A 343 16.14 7.39 -17.27
C PRO A 343 16.07 8.73 -18.03
N TYR A 344 15.42 9.73 -17.43
CA TYR A 344 15.54 11.13 -17.84
C TYR A 344 16.98 11.61 -17.62
N ASP A 345 17.53 12.26 -18.65
CA ASP A 345 18.90 12.76 -18.68
C ASP A 345 19.08 14.07 -17.91
N GLY A 346 17.99 14.82 -17.72
CA GLY A 346 17.98 16.17 -17.15
C GLY A 346 17.70 17.27 -18.19
N THR A 347 17.99 17.02 -19.48
CA THR A 347 18.06 18.05 -20.53
C THR A 347 17.07 17.86 -21.69
N SER A 348 16.55 16.65 -21.88
CA SER A 348 15.57 16.36 -22.94
C SER A 348 14.22 17.04 -22.70
N ASP A 349 13.44 17.24 -23.77
CA ASP A 349 12.15 17.92 -23.65
C ASP A 349 11.12 17.00 -22.98
N LYS A 350 10.80 17.30 -21.71
CA LYS A 350 9.81 16.59 -20.87
C LYS A 350 8.46 16.32 -21.56
N ARG A 351 8.10 17.10 -22.59
CA ARG A 351 6.82 17.00 -23.32
C ARG A 351 6.84 16.02 -24.49
N LYS A 352 8.00 15.41 -24.82
CA LYS A 352 8.17 14.48 -25.95
C LYS A 352 8.01 13.00 -25.57
N GLY A 353 7.34 12.73 -24.45
CA GLY A 353 6.95 11.38 -24.07
C GLY A 353 5.98 10.74 -25.06
N ARG A 354 6.03 9.41 -25.14
CA ARG A 354 5.12 8.54 -25.91
C ARG A 354 4.55 7.45 -25.00
N GLN A 355 3.50 6.75 -25.47
CA GLN A 355 3.09 5.52 -24.81
C GLN A 355 4.23 4.48 -24.87
N PRO A 356 4.62 3.87 -23.74
CA PRO A 356 5.68 2.87 -23.72
C PRO A 356 5.21 1.52 -24.30
N MET A 357 6.14 0.61 -24.53
CA MET A 357 5.84 -0.82 -24.74
C MET A 357 5.73 -1.56 -23.40
N CYS A 358 4.89 -2.59 -23.37
CA CYS A 358 4.83 -3.59 -22.29
C CYS A 358 6.20 -4.24 -22.09
N ARG A 359 6.56 -4.50 -20.82
CA ARG A 359 7.83 -5.13 -20.41
C ARG A 359 7.67 -5.85 -19.08
N VAL A 360 8.41 -6.93 -18.88
CA VAL A 360 8.57 -7.58 -17.58
C VAL A 360 9.59 -6.83 -16.70
N ASN A 361 9.50 -7.03 -15.38
CA ASN A 361 10.50 -6.54 -14.43
C ASN A 361 11.22 -7.74 -13.77
N PRO A 362 12.56 -7.81 -13.80
CA PRO A 362 13.30 -8.99 -13.32
C PRO A 362 13.06 -9.30 -11.84
N GLN A 363 12.67 -8.32 -11.02
CA GLN A 363 12.31 -8.54 -9.62
C GLN A 363 11.00 -9.33 -9.48
N THR A 364 9.97 -8.96 -10.25
CA THR A 364 8.68 -9.65 -10.27
C THR A 364 8.82 -11.03 -10.90
N THR A 365 9.48 -11.14 -12.06
CA THR A 365 9.67 -12.42 -12.74
C THR A 365 10.43 -13.43 -11.86
N LEU A 366 11.46 -12.98 -11.12
CA LEU A 366 12.18 -13.82 -10.15
C LEU A 366 11.27 -14.30 -9.00
N LEU A 367 10.50 -13.39 -8.38
CA LEU A 367 9.56 -13.77 -7.31
C LEU A 367 8.48 -14.74 -7.80
N CYS A 368 7.98 -14.52 -9.03
CA CYS A 368 6.99 -15.38 -9.67
C CYS A 368 7.55 -16.80 -9.91
N GLN A 369 8.79 -16.90 -10.40
CA GLN A 369 9.50 -18.17 -10.57
C GLN A 369 9.75 -18.88 -9.23
N MET A 370 10.22 -18.17 -8.19
CA MET A 370 10.48 -18.76 -6.86
C MET A 370 9.22 -19.26 -6.17
N LEU A 371 8.09 -18.55 -6.30
CA LEU A 371 6.82 -18.98 -5.70
C LEU A 371 6.08 -20.01 -6.55
N GLY A 372 6.25 -20.02 -7.87
CA GLY A 372 5.38 -20.73 -8.80
C GLY A 372 4.04 -20.00 -8.99
N ILE A 373 4.09 -18.69 -9.24
CA ILE A 373 2.91 -17.85 -9.54
C ILE A 373 3.05 -17.13 -10.88
N THR A 374 1.97 -16.53 -11.36
CA THR A 374 1.91 -15.88 -12.68
C THR A 374 2.55 -14.49 -12.64
N ASP A 375 3.43 -14.18 -13.59
CA ASP A 375 3.85 -12.79 -13.88
C ASP A 375 2.84 -12.19 -14.88
N PRO A 376 2.02 -11.18 -14.50
CA PRO A 376 0.98 -10.64 -15.39
C PRO A 376 1.57 -9.98 -16.64
N PHE A 377 2.74 -9.35 -16.52
CA PHE A 377 3.36 -8.64 -17.63
C PHE A 377 4.12 -9.60 -18.57
N ALA A 378 4.56 -10.75 -18.09
CA ALA A 378 5.04 -11.84 -18.96
C ALA A 378 3.92 -12.31 -19.90
N VAL A 379 2.73 -12.62 -19.34
CA VAL A 379 1.56 -13.02 -20.14
C VAL A 379 1.15 -11.91 -21.11
N PHE A 380 1.18 -10.64 -20.69
CA PHE A 380 0.91 -9.50 -21.59
C PHE A 380 1.93 -9.31 -22.70
N CYS A 381 3.18 -9.72 -22.49
CA CYS A 381 4.25 -9.73 -23.50
C CYS A 381 4.21 -10.97 -24.41
N GLY A 382 3.26 -11.91 -24.22
CA GLY A 382 3.23 -13.18 -24.95
C GLY A 382 4.30 -14.18 -24.50
N GLN A 383 4.86 -14.00 -23.30
CA GLN A 383 5.79 -14.95 -22.68
C GLN A 383 4.97 -15.93 -21.83
N SER A 384 4.67 -17.10 -22.40
CA SER A 384 3.97 -18.17 -21.68
C SER A 384 4.89 -18.83 -20.66
N ASN A 385 4.42 -18.96 -19.41
CA ASN A 385 4.95 -19.93 -18.46
C ASN A 385 4.33 -21.30 -18.78
N GLU A 386 4.70 -21.88 -19.93
CA GLU A 386 4.58 -23.33 -20.13
C GLU A 386 5.64 -24.01 -19.25
N GLU A 387 5.37 -25.11 -18.56
CA GLU A 387 4.38 -26.15 -18.84
C GLU A 387 3.17 -26.14 -17.86
N ASN A 388 1.94 -26.16 -18.38
CA ASN A 388 0.74 -26.57 -17.63
C ASN A 388 0.12 -27.81 -18.32
N PRO A 389 0.24 -29.03 -17.75
CA PRO A 389 -0.03 -30.27 -18.50
C PRO A 389 -1.48 -30.58 -18.93
N GLU A 390 -2.48 -29.76 -18.61
CA GLU A 390 -3.90 -30.12 -18.74
C GLU A 390 -4.69 -29.34 -19.81
N GLU A 391 -4.11 -28.34 -20.49
CA GLU A 391 -4.78 -27.63 -21.60
C GLU A 391 -4.38 -28.20 -22.98
N ILE A 392 -5.06 -29.28 -23.39
CA ILE A 392 -4.95 -29.83 -24.75
C ILE A 392 -5.73 -28.93 -25.72
N ASN A 393 -5.03 -28.02 -26.41
CA ASN A 393 -5.58 -27.33 -27.57
C ASN A 393 -5.78 -28.32 -28.73
N ILE A 394 -6.98 -28.88 -28.85
CA ILE A 394 -7.45 -29.53 -30.07
C ILE A 394 -8.02 -28.45 -30.99
N ASP A 395 -7.21 -27.98 -31.93
CA ASP A 395 -7.67 -27.57 -33.27
C ASP A 395 -6.47 -27.42 -34.21
N SER A 396 -6.17 -28.50 -34.95
CA SER A 396 -5.25 -28.45 -36.08
C SER A 396 -5.72 -29.38 -37.20
N GLU A 397 -5.68 -28.84 -38.42
CA GLU A 397 -5.94 -29.48 -39.73
C GLU A 397 -7.40 -29.59 -40.21
N THR A 398 -7.74 -28.71 -41.14
CA THR A 398 -7.89 -29.16 -42.53
C THR A 398 -7.53 -28.02 -43.49
N SER A 399 -6.68 -28.30 -44.47
CA SER A 399 -6.38 -27.39 -45.57
C SER A 399 -7.16 -27.80 -46.81
N ASP A 400 -7.69 -26.83 -47.54
CA ASP A 400 -7.46 -26.81 -48.99
C ASP A 400 -7.37 -25.35 -49.46
N GLY A 401 -6.85 -25.12 -50.67
CA GLY A 401 -6.65 -23.77 -51.19
C GLY A 401 -6.91 -23.67 -52.69
N THR A 402 -7.32 -22.48 -53.12
CA THR A 402 -7.31 -22.09 -54.52
C THR A 402 -7.06 -20.59 -54.63
N GLN A 403 -6.19 -20.21 -55.57
CA GLN A 403 -6.14 -18.85 -56.08
C GLN A 403 -7.23 -18.71 -57.16
N ASP A 404 -7.85 -17.53 -57.27
CA ASP A 404 -8.03 -16.94 -58.59
C ASP A 404 -8.08 -15.40 -58.48
N THR A 405 -7.94 -14.71 -59.61
CA THR A 405 -7.74 -13.25 -59.67
C THR A 405 -8.67 -12.58 -60.70
N SER A 406 -9.50 -11.63 -60.27
CA SER A 406 -10.07 -10.62 -61.18
C SER A 406 -10.68 -9.39 -60.48
N GLU A 407 -10.24 -8.22 -60.90
CA GLU A 407 -10.92 -6.92 -60.87
C GLU A 407 -10.84 -6.34 -62.30
N PRO A 408 -11.60 -5.29 -62.68
CA PRO A 408 -12.83 -4.73 -62.09
C PRO A 408 -13.96 -4.63 -63.16
N GLU A 409 -15.08 -3.96 -62.86
CA GLU A 409 -15.75 -2.95 -63.73
C GLU A 409 -16.77 -2.14 -62.90
N ASP A 410 -17.24 -1.01 -63.43
CA ASP A 410 -17.98 0.06 -62.73
C ASP A 410 -19.41 0.27 -63.28
N ALA A 411 -20.37 0.52 -62.37
CA ALA A 411 -21.64 1.23 -62.63
C ALA A 411 -22.46 1.41 -61.33
N GLY A 412 -22.54 2.63 -60.79
CA GLY A 412 -23.48 2.98 -59.70
C GLY A 412 -24.81 3.57 -60.19
N THR A 413 -25.81 3.74 -59.31
CA THR A 413 -26.85 4.82 -59.30
C THR A 413 -27.85 4.73 -58.12
N THR A 414 -27.60 5.56 -57.09
CA THR A 414 -28.55 6.32 -56.21
C THR A 414 -29.75 5.71 -55.44
N THR A 415 -29.99 6.30 -54.25
CA THR A 415 -31.21 6.30 -53.39
C THR A 415 -31.59 5.00 -52.66
N ALA A 416 -32.20 5.02 -51.46
CA ALA A 416 -32.75 6.13 -50.65
C ALA A 416 -32.40 6.04 -49.15
N GLU A 417 -32.85 7.01 -48.36
CA GLU A 417 -32.54 7.23 -46.93
C GLU A 417 -33.36 6.34 -45.97
N SER A 418 -32.81 6.08 -44.77
CA SER A 418 -33.59 5.79 -43.55
C SER A 418 -32.76 6.07 -42.30
N ASP A 419 -33.11 7.11 -41.54
CA ASP A 419 -32.39 7.51 -40.32
C ASP A 419 -32.60 6.55 -39.15
N VAL A 420 -31.55 6.34 -38.35
CA VAL A 420 -31.64 5.78 -36.98
C VAL A 420 -30.69 6.58 -36.08
N GLU A 421 -31.25 7.52 -35.32
CA GLU A 421 -30.48 8.30 -34.34
C GLU A 421 -29.92 7.38 -33.24
N THR A 422 -28.59 7.35 -33.10
CA THR A 422 -27.93 6.64 -31.99
C THR A 422 -27.73 7.61 -30.83
N VAL A 423 -28.52 7.48 -29.77
CA VAL A 423 -28.44 8.36 -28.59
C VAL A 423 -27.12 8.13 -27.83
N SER A 424 -26.16 9.03 -28.03
CA SER A 424 -24.92 9.11 -27.25
C SER A 424 -25.21 9.59 -25.83
N GLN A 425 -25.12 8.69 -24.84
CA GLN A 425 -25.21 9.08 -23.43
C GLN A 425 -23.90 9.71 -22.96
N GLU A 426 -23.88 11.03 -22.78
CA GLU A 426 -22.76 11.76 -22.20
C GLU A 426 -22.58 11.40 -20.72
N SER A 427 -21.54 10.61 -20.41
CA SER A 427 -21.13 10.33 -19.04
C SER A 427 -20.32 11.51 -18.49
N GLN A 428 -21.01 12.39 -17.74
CA GLN A 428 -20.42 13.62 -17.20
C GLN A 428 -19.18 13.34 -16.33
N SER A 429 -18.08 14.00 -16.69
CA SER A 429 -16.81 13.92 -15.96
C SER A 429 -16.87 14.72 -14.67
N ILE A 430 -16.68 14.06 -13.53
CA ILE A 430 -16.33 14.75 -12.27
C ILE A 430 -14.86 15.21 -12.39
N ASP A 431 -14.64 16.51 -12.21
CA ASP A 431 -13.33 17.15 -12.20
C ASP A 431 -12.87 17.33 -10.74
N ASP A 432 -11.94 16.49 -10.29
CA ASP A 432 -11.36 16.52 -8.93
C ASP A 432 -10.35 17.67 -8.71
N SER A 433 -10.64 18.87 -9.26
CA SER A 433 -9.85 20.09 -9.04
C SER A 433 -10.60 21.15 -8.23
N MET A 434 -10.78 20.88 -6.93
CA MET A 434 -11.36 21.86 -6.00
C MET A 434 -10.56 23.17 -5.92
N HIS A 435 -11.09 24.20 -6.56
CA HIS A 435 -10.73 25.60 -6.33
C HIS A 435 -11.96 26.42 -5.89
N ASP A 436 -11.68 27.43 -5.06
CA ASP A 436 -12.65 28.19 -4.28
C ASP A 436 -13.07 29.48 -5.00
N THR A 437 -14.37 29.69 -5.24
CA THR A 437 -14.98 31.01 -5.42
C THR A 437 -16.52 30.97 -5.31
N THR A 438 -17.14 32.13 -5.05
CA THR A 438 -18.53 32.25 -4.62
C THR A 438 -19.50 32.76 -5.70
N SER A 439 -20.64 32.09 -5.87
CA SER A 439 -21.93 32.74 -6.12
C SER A 439 -23.10 31.80 -5.78
N SER A 440 -24.24 32.35 -5.40
CA SER A 440 -25.47 31.62 -5.05
C SER A 440 -26.50 31.72 -6.16
N GLU A 441 -27.25 30.64 -6.42
CA GLU A 441 -28.64 30.78 -6.86
C GLU A 441 -29.49 29.55 -6.47
N GLN A 442 -30.81 29.63 -6.67
CA GLN A 442 -31.81 28.79 -6.00
C GLN A 442 -32.45 27.76 -6.94
N PHE A 443 -32.74 26.56 -6.43
CA PHE A 443 -33.63 25.59 -7.08
C PHE A 443 -35.01 25.55 -6.40
N PRO A 444 -36.12 25.46 -7.16
CA PRO A 444 -37.47 25.44 -6.60
C PRO A 444 -37.91 24.03 -6.15
N THR A 445 -38.75 23.99 -5.11
CA THR A 445 -39.40 22.78 -4.59
C THR A 445 -40.44 22.23 -5.57
N PHE A 446 -40.56 20.90 -5.67
CA PHE A 446 -41.82 20.28 -6.08
C PHE A 446 -42.11 19.01 -5.28
N MET A 447 -43.33 18.91 -4.74
CA MET A 447 -43.90 17.68 -4.18
C MET A 447 -45.09 17.27 -5.02
N HIS A 448 -45.22 15.97 -5.30
CA HIS A 448 -46.53 15.34 -5.17
C HIS A 448 -46.46 13.87 -4.77
N SER A 449 -47.26 13.54 -3.76
CA SER A 449 -47.56 12.19 -3.30
C SER A 449 -48.93 11.77 -3.83
N GLN A 450 -49.12 10.50 -4.15
CA GLN A 450 -50.42 9.84 -3.99
C GLN A 450 -50.22 8.48 -3.34
N SER A 451 -51.17 8.12 -2.46
CA SER A 451 -51.20 6.90 -1.65
C SER A 451 -52.22 5.90 -2.21
N ILE A 452 -52.21 4.68 -1.67
CA ILE A 452 -53.43 3.96 -1.30
C ILE A 452 -53.12 3.03 -0.09
N ASP A 453 -53.79 3.39 0.99
CA ASP A 453 -54.14 2.74 2.26
C ASP A 453 -54.06 1.19 2.30
N GLU A 454 -53.39 0.60 3.31
CA GLU A 454 -53.97 0.02 4.55
C GLU A 454 -54.51 -1.43 4.40
N ASN A 455 -54.66 -2.30 5.43
CA ASN A 455 -54.89 -2.06 6.86
C ASN A 455 -54.54 -3.26 7.80
N PHE A 456 -54.70 -3.06 9.11
CA PHE A 456 -54.86 -4.05 10.22
C PHE A 456 -53.65 -4.66 10.97
N LEU A 457 -52.98 -3.80 11.76
CA LEU A 457 -52.97 -3.78 13.25
C LEU A 457 -52.46 -4.95 14.15
N HIS A 458 -51.62 -4.57 15.14
CA HIS A 458 -51.48 -5.07 16.54
C HIS A 458 -51.01 -6.53 16.83
N ASP A 459 -50.26 -6.84 17.91
CA ASP A 459 -49.57 -5.99 18.93
C ASP A 459 -48.39 -6.71 19.63
N GLU A 460 -47.52 -5.88 20.23
CA GLU A 460 -46.68 -6.00 21.46
C GLU A 460 -46.26 -7.33 22.17
N ALA A 461 -45.24 -7.18 23.04
CA ALA A 461 -44.97 -7.93 24.27
C ALA A 461 -44.25 -9.31 24.26
N SER A 462 -42.92 -9.27 24.07
CA SER A 462 -41.90 -9.73 25.06
C SER A 462 -41.74 -11.20 25.57
N SER A 463 -40.46 -11.54 25.83
CA SER A 463 -39.93 -12.29 27.00
C SER A 463 -39.46 -13.77 26.91
N SER A 464 -38.38 -14.04 27.67
CA SER A 464 -37.88 -15.32 28.24
C SER A 464 -37.48 -16.53 27.37
N ASN A 465 -36.16 -16.72 27.28
CA ASN A 465 -35.38 -17.91 27.72
C ASN A 465 -35.88 -19.35 27.51
N CYS A 466 -35.01 -20.13 26.85
CA CYS A 466 -34.47 -21.45 27.24
C CYS A 466 -35.39 -22.57 27.77
N VAL A 467 -35.27 -23.76 27.16
CA VAL A 467 -34.75 -24.97 27.84
C VAL A 467 -34.23 -26.00 26.81
N GLU A 468 -33.42 -26.96 27.26
CA GLU A 468 -32.65 -27.92 26.45
C GLU A 468 -33.39 -29.24 26.12
N GLN A 469 -32.69 -30.11 25.36
CA GLN A 469 -32.84 -31.58 25.29
C GLN A 469 -34.16 -32.10 24.66
N SER A 470 -34.14 -33.08 23.75
CA SER A 470 -33.45 -34.37 23.89
C SER A 470 -33.32 -35.12 22.54
N THR A 471 -32.49 -36.17 22.50
CA THR A 471 -32.36 -37.10 21.36
C THR A 471 -33.39 -38.24 21.45
N PRO A 472 -33.57 -39.05 20.39
CA PRO A 472 -32.85 -40.33 20.42
C PRO A 472 -32.24 -40.81 19.08
N SER A 473 -31.30 -41.74 19.25
CA SER A 473 -30.52 -42.48 18.24
C SER A 473 -31.31 -43.42 17.32
N ARG A 474 -30.67 -43.87 16.22
CA ARG A 474 -30.55 -45.33 15.92
C ARG A 474 -29.45 -45.73 14.90
N ASP A 475 -28.74 -46.80 15.25
CA ASP A 475 -28.31 -47.98 14.47
C ASP A 475 -27.40 -47.87 13.20
N SER A 476 -26.08 -47.81 13.47
CA SER A 476 -25.05 -48.83 13.14
C SER A 476 -24.87 -49.45 11.72
N CYS A 477 -23.56 -49.60 11.38
CA CYS A 477 -22.87 -50.62 10.54
C CYS A 477 -22.22 -50.11 9.24
N ALA A 478 -21.13 -50.69 8.71
CA ALA A 478 -19.95 -51.36 9.29
C ALA A 478 -19.00 -51.74 8.12
N MET A 479 -17.68 -51.53 8.27
CA MET A 479 -16.56 -52.13 7.51
C MET A 479 -16.66 -52.30 5.97
N ASP A 480 -15.71 -51.71 5.25
CA ASP A 480 -14.83 -52.52 4.37
C ASP A 480 -13.42 -51.90 4.31
N THR A 481 -12.41 -52.67 3.91
CA THR A 481 -10.99 -52.31 3.92
C THR A 481 -10.26 -52.79 2.67
N THR A 482 -9.62 -51.88 1.94
CA THR A 482 -8.58 -52.23 0.96
C THR A 482 -7.31 -51.42 1.22
N LYS A 483 -6.18 -52.12 1.28
CA LYS A 483 -4.83 -51.53 1.23
C LYS A 483 -4.29 -51.65 -0.19
N SER A 484 -3.45 -50.71 -0.59
CA SER A 484 -2.44 -50.93 -1.62
C SER A 484 -1.11 -50.33 -1.16
N ASP A 485 -0.12 -51.20 -0.95
CA ASP A 485 1.26 -50.79 -0.66
C ASP A 485 2.00 -50.49 -1.97
N GLN A 486 2.58 -49.29 -2.11
CA GLN A 486 3.71 -49.05 -3.01
C GLN A 486 4.76 -48.20 -2.29
N SER A 487 6.01 -48.67 -2.33
CA SER A 487 7.15 -48.04 -1.68
C SER A 487 7.81 -46.99 -2.59
N PRO A 488 8.35 -45.89 -2.04
CA PRO A 488 8.94 -44.82 -2.83
C PRO A 488 10.30 -45.23 -3.43
N ILE A 489 10.52 -44.85 -4.69
CA ILE A 489 11.81 -44.99 -5.38
C ILE A 489 12.80 -43.99 -4.78
N LYS A 490 13.99 -44.46 -4.36
CA LYS A 490 15.09 -43.58 -3.98
C LYS A 490 15.73 -42.94 -5.22
N LEU A 491 15.66 -41.62 -5.31
CA LEU A 491 16.56 -40.82 -6.15
C LEU A 491 17.77 -40.37 -5.31
N SER A 492 18.95 -40.40 -5.92
CA SER A 492 20.21 -40.02 -5.27
C SER A 492 20.44 -38.50 -5.37
N PRO A 493 20.95 -37.83 -4.33
CA PRO A 493 21.30 -36.41 -4.42
C PRO A 493 22.51 -36.23 -5.35
N MET A 494 22.39 -35.35 -6.35
CA MET A 494 23.52 -34.91 -7.15
C MET A 494 24.41 -33.98 -6.31
N MET A 495 25.69 -34.30 -6.19
CA MET A 495 26.66 -33.41 -5.52
C MET A 495 27.26 -32.41 -6.49
N LEU A 496 27.25 -31.14 -6.11
CA LEU A 496 28.05 -30.06 -6.70
C LEU A 496 29.25 -29.74 -5.79
N PRO A 497 30.39 -29.28 -6.35
CA PRO A 497 31.68 -29.33 -5.65
C PRO A 497 31.89 -28.20 -4.63
N SER A 498 32.49 -28.55 -3.49
CA SER A 498 32.90 -27.59 -2.47
C SER A 498 34.01 -26.64 -2.97
N PRO A 499 34.03 -25.35 -2.57
CA PRO A 499 35.12 -24.44 -2.87
C PRO A 499 36.45 -24.90 -2.24
N LYS A 500 37.55 -24.80 -3.00
CA LYS A 500 38.89 -25.07 -2.47
C LYS A 500 39.36 -23.87 -1.63
N VAL A 501 39.49 -24.06 -0.31
CA VAL A 501 40.18 -23.11 0.56
C VAL A 501 41.69 -23.24 0.32
N GLY A 502 42.29 -22.20 -0.28
CA GLY A 502 43.74 -22.05 -0.32
C GLY A 502 44.23 -21.50 1.02
N PHE A 503 44.81 -22.37 1.85
CA PHE A 503 45.60 -21.96 3.02
C PHE A 503 47.01 -21.57 2.55
N ASP A 504 47.57 -20.50 3.11
CA ASP A 504 49.03 -20.36 3.22
C ASP A 504 49.39 -19.63 4.53
N SER A 505 50.57 -19.89 5.07
CA SER A 505 50.86 -19.71 6.50
C SER A 505 52.24 -19.12 6.80
N SER A 506 52.28 -18.03 7.56
CA SER A 506 53.40 -17.68 8.47
C SER A 506 52.86 -16.78 9.59
N CYS A 507 52.87 -17.12 10.88
CA CYS A 507 53.95 -17.55 11.78
C CYS A 507 54.75 -16.36 12.37
N ASN A 508 54.51 -16.15 13.68
CA ASN A 508 55.34 -15.60 14.77
C ASN A 508 54.42 -14.76 15.69
N GLU A 509 53.94 -15.20 16.85
CA GLU A 509 54.57 -15.86 18.02
C GLU A 509 55.32 -14.88 18.95
N LEU A 510 55.11 -15.03 20.28
CA LEU A 510 55.70 -14.29 21.41
C LEU A 510 55.25 -12.81 21.59
N SER A 511 55.17 -12.25 22.81
CA SER A 511 55.00 -12.81 24.17
C SER A 511 54.63 -11.69 25.19
N ASP A 512 54.40 -12.10 26.44
CA ASP A 512 54.54 -11.32 27.69
C ASP A 512 53.52 -10.23 28.10
N VAL A 513 52.92 -10.49 29.27
CA VAL A 513 52.26 -9.51 30.15
C VAL A 513 53.19 -9.25 31.34
N PRO A 514 53.31 -8.01 31.82
CA PRO A 514 53.22 -7.83 33.27
C PRO A 514 52.36 -6.64 33.71
N ASN A 515 51.70 -6.82 34.86
CA ASN A 515 51.05 -5.75 35.62
C ASN A 515 52.05 -4.68 36.08
N ILE A 516 51.57 -3.45 36.27
CA ILE A 516 52.04 -2.56 37.34
C ILE A 516 50.86 -1.79 37.97
N GLN A 517 51.03 -1.34 39.21
CA GLN A 517 49.95 -1.02 40.15
C GLN A 517 49.88 0.45 40.57
N ILE A 518 48.66 0.87 40.96
CA ILE A 518 48.34 1.80 42.07
C ILE A 518 48.85 3.24 41.99
N ARG A 519 47.90 4.20 42.05
CA ARG A 519 47.86 5.20 43.14
C ARG A 519 46.44 5.65 43.47
N LYS A 520 46.21 6.02 44.73
CA LYS A 520 44.88 6.20 45.37
C LYS A 520 44.92 7.31 46.42
N ARG A 521 43.94 8.21 46.41
CA ARG A 521 43.51 9.18 47.45
C ARG A 521 42.06 9.58 47.11
N CYS A 522 41.02 9.55 47.97
CA CYS A 522 40.88 9.44 49.45
C CYS A 522 41.52 10.60 50.23
N SER A 523 40.93 11.14 51.31
CA SER A 523 39.64 10.84 52.01
C SER A 523 39.42 11.85 53.16
N ASP A 524 38.25 12.19 53.69
CA ASP A 524 36.80 12.25 53.29
C ASP A 524 36.20 13.35 54.23
N ASP A 525 34.99 13.46 54.85
CA ASP A 525 33.68 12.76 54.97
C ASP A 525 32.68 13.77 55.67
N GLY A 526 31.37 13.46 55.82
CA GLY A 526 30.64 13.83 57.07
C GLY A 526 29.29 14.62 56.99
N PRO A 527 28.24 14.29 57.79
CA PRO A 527 26.90 14.91 57.73
C PRO A 527 26.33 15.49 59.07
N SER A 528 25.18 16.19 59.05
CA SER A 528 24.05 16.06 60.03
C SER A 528 22.86 17.04 59.88
N LYS A 529 21.71 16.63 60.47
CA LYS A 529 20.48 17.37 60.91
C LYS A 529 20.30 17.06 62.43
N PRO A 530 19.31 17.55 63.24
CA PRO A 530 18.03 18.25 62.94
C PRO A 530 17.63 19.41 63.92
N SER A 531 16.40 19.99 63.81
CA SER A 531 15.33 19.96 64.88
C SER A 531 14.17 20.99 64.76
N ASN A 532 12.93 20.48 64.58
CA ASN A 532 11.61 20.78 65.20
C ASN A 532 10.92 22.18 65.36
N MET A 533 9.56 22.10 65.30
CA MET A 533 8.51 22.89 66.02
C MET A 533 8.13 24.31 65.53
N ASP A 534 6.85 24.76 65.52
CA ASP A 534 5.53 24.06 65.67
C ASP A 534 4.32 24.94 65.18
N VAL A 535 3.13 24.33 65.06
CA VAL A 535 1.72 24.85 64.95
C VAL A 535 1.34 25.90 63.87
N GLY A 536 0.28 25.61 63.11
CA GLY A 536 -0.52 26.62 62.36
C GLY A 536 -1.67 26.02 61.53
N LEU A 537 -2.91 26.46 61.76
CA LEU A 537 -4.14 26.00 61.07
C LEU A 537 -4.73 27.10 60.16
N ASP A 538 -5.64 26.67 59.28
CA ASP A 538 -6.63 27.46 58.51
C ASP A 538 -6.15 28.64 57.62
N ASN A 539 -6.19 28.44 56.29
CA ASN A 539 -7.33 28.96 55.51
C ASN A 539 -7.41 28.46 54.05
N ALA A 540 -8.56 28.73 53.40
CA ALA A 540 -8.88 28.24 52.08
C ALA A 540 -8.57 29.23 50.93
N GLY A 541 -8.33 28.67 49.73
CA GLY A 541 -8.75 29.29 48.46
C GLY A 541 -7.73 30.14 47.70
N LYS A 542 -7.05 29.51 46.72
CA LYS A 542 -6.84 30.01 45.34
C LYS A 542 -6.06 28.98 44.52
N ILE A 543 -6.70 28.38 43.51
CA ILE A 543 -6.01 27.64 42.46
C ILE A 543 -5.64 28.65 41.36
N SER A 544 -4.36 28.76 41.04
CA SER A 544 -3.85 29.63 39.98
C SER A 544 -4.04 28.98 38.60
N ASN A 545 -4.72 29.68 37.69
CA ASN A 545 -4.80 29.29 36.29
C ASN A 545 -3.46 29.57 35.57
N ASP A 546 -2.55 28.60 35.57
CA ASP A 546 -1.39 28.63 34.68
C ASP A 546 -1.83 28.34 33.23
N PRO A 547 -1.49 29.20 32.25
CA PRO A 547 -1.91 29.01 30.87
C PRO A 547 -1.12 27.89 30.20
N VAL A 548 -1.82 26.83 29.79
CA VAL A 548 -1.26 25.72 29.00
C VAL A 548 -0.46 26.25 27.81
N LYS A 549 0.85 25.95 27.78
CA LYS A 549 1.75 26.36 26.69
C LYS A 549 1.29 25.76 25.36
N LYS A 550 0.67 26.59 24.51
CA LYS A 550 0.25 26.20 23.16
C LYS A 550 1.48 25.82 22.33
N PHE A 551 1.55 24.57 21.89
CA PHE A 551 2.58 24.11 20.95
C PHE A 551 2.49 24.93 19.65
N LYS A 552 3.58 25.63 19.29
CA LYS A 552 3.71 26.26 17.97
C LYS A 552 3.88 25.17 16.90
N ARG A 553 3.19 25.33 15.77
CA ARG A 553 3.34 24.45 14.59
C ARG A 553 4.77 24.58 14.05
N ARG A 554 5.48 23.45 13.90
CA ARG A 554 6.92 23.43 13.56
C ARG A 554 7.23 23.51 12.06
N ASN A 555 6.28 23.17 11.20
CA ASN A 555 6.39 23.10 9.72
C ASN A 555 6.52 24.48 9.03
N LEU A 556 7.16 25.46 9.70
CA LEU A 556 7.41 26.81 9.20
C LEU A 556 8.89 27.02 8.84
N ALA A 557 9.81 26.45 9.63
CA ALA A 557 11.25 26.77 9.57
C ALA A 557 11.90 26.43 8.21
N VAL A 558 11.65 25.23 7.69
CA VAL A 558 12.20 24.77 6.39
C VAL A 558 11.78 25.70 5.24
N TYR A 559 10.51 26.11 5.23
CA TYR A 559 9.98 27.02 4.20
C TYR A 559 10.46 28.48 4.34
N SER A 560 11.07 28.87 5.46
CA SER A 560 11.75 30.17 5.61
C SER A 560 13.24 30.14 5.23
N ILE A 561 13.87 28.97 5.16
CA ILE A 561 15.26 28.83 4.68
C ILE A 561 15.28 28.97 3.15
N LEU A 562 14.45 28.17 2.47
CA LEU A 562 14.29 28.16 0.99
C LEU A 562 13.82 29.50 0.38
N THR A 563 13.33 30.44 1.20
CA THR A 563 13.01 31.81 0.75
C THR A 563 14.18 32.78 0.86
N ASN A 564 15.12 32.55 1.78
CA ASN A 564 16.24 33.47 2.03
C ASN A 564 17.38 33.23 1.04
N GLU A 565 17.69 31.97 0.72
CA GLU A 565 18.70 31.61 -0.29
C GLU A 565 18.38 32.24 -1.66
N LYS A 566 17.09 32.38 -2.00
CA LYS A 566 16.63 33.06 -3.23
C LYS A 566 16.65 34.58 -3.19
N THR A 567 17.13 35.20 -2.10
CA THR A 567 17.28 36.66 -1.97
C THR A 567 18.73 37.12 -1.80
N GLU A 568 19.68 36.24 -1.51
CA GLU A 568 21.09 36.61 -1.35
C GLU A 568 21.87 36.59 -2.68
N ASP A 569 21.41 35.82 -3.68
CA ASP A 569 22.01 35.69 -5.03
C ASP A 569 21.77 36.91 -5.98
N SER A 570 21.19 38.02 -5.51
CA SER A 570 20.79 39.14 -6.39
C SER A 570 21.42 40.52 -6.13
N GLU A 571 22.36 40.66 -5.18
CA GLU A 571 23.01 41.96 -4.88
C GLU A 571 24.56 41.90 -4.89
N SER A 572 25.18 41.70 -6.06
CA SER A 572 26.57 42.17 -6.29
C SER A 572 27.01 42.26 -7.76
N GLU A 573 26.92 43.46 -8.35
CA GLU A 573 27.82 43.89 -9.46
C GLU A 573 28.40 45.28 -9.12
N PRO A 574 29.73 45.50 -9.29
CA PRO A 574 30.37 46.79 -9.02
C PRO A 574 30.73 47.60 -10.29
N THR A 575 30.67 48.93 -10.14
CA THR A 575 31.18 50.01 -11.03
C THR A 575 30.62 50.11 -12.44
#